data_AF-A0A0D0J0V9-F1
#
_entry.id   AF-A0A0D0J0V9-F1
#
_cell.length_a   1.000
_cell.length_b   1.000
_cell.length_c   1.000
_cell.angle_alpha   90.00
_cell.angle_beta   90.00
_cell.angle_gamma   90.00
#
_symmetry.space_group_name_H-M   'P 1'
#
loop_
_entity.id
_entity.type
_entity.pdbx_description
1 polymer ?
#
loop_
_entity_poly.entity_id
_entity_poly.type
_entity_poly.pdbx_seq_one_letter_code
_entity_poly.pdbx_strand_id
1 'polypeptide(L)'
;MQVKLTLHIQNEPTNEPVNEPVNERQQTILSIMKQSPSIIREDLANKLGISLATLKRELTSLRKEGYITRNGSDKNGQWIVVSK
;
A
#
# COMPACT_ATOMS: atom_id res chain seq x y z
N MET A 1 -25.37 -2.79 -36.36
CA MET A 1 -25.28 -3.70 -35.21
C MET A 1 -23.99 -3.37 -34.47
N GLN A 2 -24.07 -2.58 -33.38
CA GLN A 2 -22.88 -2.19 -32.62
C GLN A 2 -22.72 -3.15 -31.44
N VAL A 3 -21.73 -4.03 -31.50
CA VAL A 3 -21.32 -4.84 -30.35
C VAL A 3 -20.24 -4.07 -29.59
N LYS A 4 -20.66 -3.40 -28.52
CA LYS A 4 -19.76 -2.71 -27.59
C LYS A 4 -19.26 -3.74 -26.58
N LEU A 5 -18.20 -4.46 -26.92
CA LEU A 5 -17.47 -5.33 -26.01
C LEU A 5 -16.60 -4.49 -25.07
N THR A 6 -17.22 -3.94 -24.02
CA THR A 6 -16.46 -3.45 -22.87
C THR A 6 -16.07 -4.64 -22.01
N LEU A 7 -14.88 -5.19 -22.28
CA LEU A 7 -14.18 -6.08 -21.35
C LEU A 7 -13.80 -5.26 -20.11
N HIS A 8 -14.72 -5.20 -19.15
CA HIS A 8 -14.39 -4.82 -17.78
C HIS A 8 -13.69 -6.01 -17.16
N ILE A 9 -12.37 -6.10 -17.39
CA ILE A 9 -11.50 -6.97 -16.61
C ILE A 9 -11.43 -6.33 -15.22
N GLN A 10 -12.42 -6.63 -14.38
CA GLN A 10 -12.32 -6.40 -12.95
C GLN A 10 -11.35 -7.46 -12.45
N ASN A 11 -10.09 -7.09 -12.28
CA ASN A 11 -9.15 -7.87 -11.48
C ASN A 11 -9.72 -7.93 -10.06
N GLU A 12 -10.47 -8.98 -9.74
CA GLU A 12 -10.74 -9.37 -8.37
C GLU A 12 -9.40 -9.74 -7.73
N PRO A 13 -8.92 -9.03 -6.69
CA PRO A 13 -7.84 -9.57 -5.89
C PRO A 13 -8.46 -10.67 -5.02
N THR A 14 -8.28 -11.91 -5.48
CA THR A 14 -8.55 -13.13 -4.73
C THR A 14 -8.10 -12.96 -3.29
N ASN A 15 -9.07 -13.10 -2.38
CA ASN A 15 -8.87 -13.17 -0.95
C ASN A 15 -7.94 -14.34 -0.61
N GLU A 16 -6.74 -14.04 -0.15
CA GLU A 16 -6.02 -14.93 0.74
C GLU A 16 -5.85 -14.20 2.09
N PRO A 17 -6.38 -14.74 3.20
CA PRO A 17 -6.16 -14.18 4.51
C PRO A 17 -4.77 -14.60 4.98
N VAL A 18 -3.74 -13.87 4.56
CA VAL A 18 -2.38 -14.11 5.04
C VAL A 18 -2.22 -13.43 6.40
N ASN A 19 -2.74 -14.12 7.41
CA ASN A 19 -2.56 -13.81 8.81
C ASN A 19 -1.19 -14.36 9.29
N GLU A 20 -0.10 -13.92 8.63
CA GLU A 20 1.28 -14.26 8.97
C GLU A 20 1.95 -13.13 9.78
N PRO A 21 2.83 -13.46 10.73
CA PRO A 21 3.45 -12.49 11.64
C PRO A 21 4.22 -11.44 10.85
N VAL A 22 3.94 -10.14 11.09
CA VAL A 22 4.60 -8.95 10.48
C VAL A 22 5.37 -9.28 9.20
N ASN A 23 4.61 -9.49 8.12
CA ASN A 23 5.04 -10.07 6.86
C ASN A 23 6.28 -9.34 6.30
N GLU A 24 7.25 -10.03 5.68
CA GLU A 24 8.49 -9.43 5.13
C GLU A 24 8.22 -8.20 4.22
N ARG A 25 7.04 -8.21 3.58
CA ARG A 25 6.50 -7.11 2.80
C ARG A 25 6.29 -5.83 3.61
N GLN A 26 5.74 -5.93 4.81
CA GLN A 26 5.55 -4.79 5.72
C GLN A 26 6.88 -4.19 6.14
N GLN A 27 7.87 -5.03 6.45
CA GLN A 27 9.22 -4.56 6.76
C GLN A 27 9.87 -3.83 5.56
N THR A 28 9.60 -4.31 4.35
CA THR A 28 10.03 -3.67 3.10
C THR A 28 9.36 -2.31 2.93
N ILE A 29 8.04 -2.21 3.16
CA ILE A 29 7.29 -0.95 3.15
C ILE A 29 7.91 0.05 4.14
N LEU A 30 8.16 -0.38 5.37
CA LEU A 30 8.77 0.47 6.39
C LEU A 30 10.18 0.95 5.98
N SER A 31 10.98 0.06 5.39
CA SER A 31 12.33 0.40 4.91
C SER A 31 12.29 1.42 3.78
N ILE A 32 11.37 1.25 2.81
CA ILE A 32 11.19 2.21 1.72
C ILE A 32 10.70 3.56 2.26
N MET A 33 9.73 3.56 3.19
CA MET A 33 9.22 4.79 3.80
C MET A 33 10.29 5.53 4.61
N LYS A 34 11.20 4.81 5.29
CA LYS A 34 12.36 5.42 5.97
C LYS A 34 13.32 6.08 4.97
N GLN A 35 13.54 5.46 3.81
CA GLN A 35 14.43 6.00 2.76
C GLN A 35 13.77 7.14 1.96
N SER A 36 12.45 7.09 1.77
CA SER A 36 11.68 8.01 0.93
C SER A 36 10.35 8.34 1.60
N PRO A 37 10.33 9.23 2.61
CA PRO A 37 9.11 9.57 3.33
C PRO A 37 8.10 10.32 2.46
N SER A 38 8.53 10.92 1.35
CA SER A 38 7.68 11.57 0.35
C SER A 38 7.12 10.62 -0.71
N ILE A 39 7.36 9.31 -0.62
CA ILE A 39 6.89 8.35 -1.63
C ILE A 39 5.37 8.33 -1.74
N ILE A 40 4.87 8.41 -2.97
CA ILE A 40 3.44 8.28 -3.27
C ILE A 40 3.02 6.80 -3.25
N ARG A 41 1.72 6.56 -3.08
CA ARG A 41 1.20 5.18 -2.92
C ARG A 41 1.41 4.35 -4.18
N GLU A 42 1.29 4.99 -5.33
CA GLU A 42 1.45 4.40 -6.66
C GLU A 42 2.88 3.89 -6.85
N ASP A 43 3.88 4.72 -6.58
CA ASP A 43 5.30 4.33 -6.67
C ASP A 43 5.66 3.26 -5.65
N LEU A 44 5.10 3.34 -4.44
CA LEU A 44 5.30 2.32 -3.42
C LEU A 44 4.73 0.98 -3.90
N ALA A 45 3.50 0.95 -4.43
CA ALA A 45 2.90 -0.26 -4.97
C ALA A 45 3.70 -0.84 -6.14
N ASN A 46 4.17 0.01 -7.06
CA ASN A 46 5.01 -0.38 -8.19
C ASN A 46 6.35 -0.98 -7.74
N LYS A 47 7.02 -0.36 -6.75
CA LYS A 47 8.28 -0.89 -6.19
C LYS A 47 8.11 -2.26 -5.54
N LEU A 48 6.97 -2.50 -4.91
CA LEU A 48 6.64 -3.78 -4.29
C LEU A 48 6.03 -4.79 -5.27
N GLY A 49 5.65 -4.38 -6.49
CA GLY A 49 4.96 -5.23 -7.45
C GLY A 49 3.57 -5.67 -6.99
N ILE A 50 2.91 -4.88 -6.12
CA ILE A 50 1.60 -5.20 -5.55
C ILE A 50 0.51 -4.27 -6.07
N SER A 51 -0.75 -4.71 -5.95
CA SER A 51 -1.89 -3.84 -6.26
C SER A 51 -2.04 -2.71 -5.24
N LEU A 52 -2.60 -1.57 -5.66
CA LEU A 52 -2.96 -0.47 -4.75
C LEU A 52 -3.93 -0.90 -3.64
N ALA A 53 -4.82 -1.86 -3.93
CA ALA A 53 -5.76 -2.41 -2.94
C ALA A 53 -5.02 -3.17 -1.84
N THR A 54 -4.06 -4.02 -2.22
CA THR A 54 -3.19 -4.74 -1.28
C THR A 54 -2.37 -3.74 -0.46
N LEU A 55 -1.73 -2.77 -1.11
CA LEU A 55 -0.98 -1.73 -0.41
C LEU A 55 -1.86 -0.97 0.59
N LYS A 56 -3.09 -0.61 0.21
CA LYS A 56 -4.03 0.07 1.11
C LYS A 56 -4.35 -0.77 2.35
N ARG A 57 -4.52 -2.09 2.20
CA ARG A 57 -4.72 -3.02 3.32
C ARG A 57 -3.50 -3.00 4.25
N GLU A 58 -2.29 -3.17 3.71
CA GLU A 58 -1.04 -3.14 4.47
C GLU A 58 -0.84 -1.82 5.22
N LEU A 59 -1.02 -0.68 4.55
CA LEU A 59 -0.93 0.65 5.15
C LEU A 59 -1.94 0.83 6.29
N THR A 60 -3.13 0.24 6.16
CA THR A 60 -4.17 0.31 7.20
C THR A 60 -3.75 -0.52 8.41
N SER A 61 -3.22 -1.72 8.20
CA SER A 61 -2.68 -2.56 9.28
C SER A 61 -1.50 -1.87 9.99
N LEU A 62 -0.50 -1.42 9.24
CA LEU A 62 0.66 -0.70 9.77
C LEU A 62 0.27 0.56 10.57
N ARG A 63 -0.74 1.29 10.11
CA ARG A 63 -1.26 2.46 10.82
C ARG A 63 -2.02 2.07 12.08
N LYS A 64 -2.83 1.02 12.03
CA LYS A 64 -3.59 0.50 13.18
C LYS A 64 -2.66 -0.05 14.27
N GLU A 65 -1.57 -0.69 13.86
CA GLU A 65 -0.52 -1.18 14.76
C GLU A 65 0.42 -0.08 15.27
N GLY A 66 0.37 1.10 14.65
CA GLY A 66 1.12 2.28 15.08
C GLY A 66 2.54 2.37 14.53
N TYR A 67 2.90 1.57 13.51
CA TYR A 67 4.23 1.64 12.88
C TYR A 67 4.40 2.82 11.93
N ILE A 68 3.30 3.31 11.33
CA ILE A 68 3.35 4.44 10.40
C ILE A 68 2.29 5.48 10.71
N THR A 69 2.64 6.73 10.47
CA THR A 69 1.71 7.85 10.46
C THR A 69 1.95 8.74 9.25
N ARG A 70 0.93 9.47 8.82
CA ARG A 70 1.07 10.46 7.75
C ARG A 70 1.06 11.84 8.39
N ASN A 71 2.12 12.61 8.15
CA ASN A 71 2.27 13.97 8.66
C ASN A 71 2.28 14.97 7.51
N GLY A 72 1.47 16.03 7.61
CA GLY A 72 1.38 17.10 6.62
C GLY A 72 0.04 17.15 5.87
N SER A 73 -0.12 18.18 5.04
CA SER A 73 -1.35 18.43 4.26
C SER A 73 -1.59 17.38 3.18
N ASP A 74 -2.83 17.24 2.70
CA ASP A 74 -3.22 16.20 1.74
C ASP A 74 -2.33 16.11 0.50
N LYS A 75 -1.79 17.25 0.04
CA LYS A 75 -0.93 17.36 -1.13
C LYS A 75 0.55 17.04 -0.88
N ASN A 76 1.08 17.31 0.32
CA ASN A 76 2.51 17.22 0.64
C ASN A 76 2.80 16.33 1.85
N GLY A 77 1.83 15.53 2.28
CA GLY A 77 1.94 14.69 3.47
C GLY A 77 3.00 13.60 3.28
N GLN A 78 3.93 13.54 4.22
CA GLN A 78 5.01 12.56 4.28
C GLN A 78 4.63 11.40 5.21
N TRP A 79 5.13 10.21 4.89
CA TRP A 79 5.06 9.04 5.74
C TRP A 79 6.17 9.12 6.79
N ILE A 80 5.77 9.02 8.05
CA ILE A 80 6.67 8.92 9.19
C ILE A 80 6.55 7.51 9.75
N VAL A 81 7.67 6.80 9.79
CA VAL A 81 7.77 5.50 10.45
C VAL A 81 8.02 5.75 11.93
N VAL A 82 7.04 5.40 12.76
CA VAL A 82 7.12 5.47 14.21
C VAL A 82 7.70 4.14 14.66
N SER A 83 9.02 4.11 14.88
CA SER A 83 9.66 2.91 15.43
C SER A 83 9.15 2.71 16.85
N LYS A 84 8.68 1.49 17.15
CA LYS A 84 8.31 1.09 18.51
C LYS A 84 9.57 0.78 19.33
#